data_AF-A0A5J5A2A1-F1
#
_entry.id   AF-A0A5J5A2A1-F1
#
_cell.length_a   1.000
_cell.length_b   1.000
_cell.length_c   1.000
_cell.angle_alpha   90.00
_cell.angle_beta   90.00
_cell.angle_gamma   90.00
#
_symmetry.space_group_name_H-M   'P 1'
#
loop_
_entity.id
_entity.type
_entity.pdbx_description
1 polymer ?
#
loop_
_entity_poly.entity_id
_entity_poly.type
_entity_poly.pdbx_seq_one_letter_code
_entity_poly.pdbx_strand_id
1 'polypeptide(L)'
;MCTVRAPAMTAASLAAHSILRRAVHAILAPRSIEINNNKLSYYKTPRFIPLKTRLSSSALGICHLAQAMKGDVDVLVKGVGDKSTIEAVKQIIEKANRASLRREVLHTDFLLPPVLKESMLILEKLADTKAIAQGGYPQAERCRLSVGYSEDLMTAPDIVAAMSITGNFGFQPCSHGDFLGAILGTGIAREKLGDILVQGEKGAQILIVPELVDFLTSSLDKVGNVPVSCKRIPLLALEYEPPRTKSFKTVEASLRVDAIASAGFKISRSKLVDMISNGDVRLNWATVTKNNTTVSTGDIISVSGKGRLQIGEINSTKKGKFSVELIRYL
;
A
#
# COMPACT_ATOMS: atom_id res chain seq x y z
N MET A 1 -50.93 49.21 28.89
CA MET A 1 -50.93 49.92 27.58
C MET A 1 -50.07 49.08 26.64
N CYS A 2 -50.57 48.03 25.94
CA CYS A 2 -51.45 48.04 24.75
C CYS A 2 -51.07 49.20 23.81
N THR A 3 -50.51 49.01 22.61
CA THR A 3 -51.02 48.33 21.39
C THR A 3 -49.84 48.16 20.38
N VAL A 4 -49.56 47.00 19.75
CA VAL A 4 -50.16 46.32 18.57
C VAL A 4 -49.59 46.72 17.18
N ARG A 5 -49.05 45.67 16.50
CA ARG A 5 -49.00 45.33 15.05
C ARG A 5 -48.08 46.05 14.04
N ALA A 6 -47.34 45.19 13.34
CA ALA A 6 -46.84 45.35 11.96
C ALA A 6 -47.97 45.25 10.91
N PRO A 7 -47.69 45.63 9.64
CA PRO A 7 -47.94 44.69 8.55
C PRO A 7 -46.87 44.66 7.42
N ALA A 8 -47.06 43.65 6.57
CA ALA A 8 -46.28 43.10 5.45
C ALA A 8 -45.83 44.04 4.31
N MET A 9 -44.79 43.65 3.56
CA MET A 9 -44.88 43.20 2.14
C MET A 9 -43.51 42.93 1.48
N THR A 10 -43.35 41.74 0.87
CA THR A 10 -42.75 41.38 -0.46
C THR A 10 -41.42 42.01 -0.93
N ALA A 11 -40.44 41.37 -1.58
CA ALA A 11 -40.38 40.22 -2.49
C ALA A 11 -38.91 39.79 -2.76
N ALA A 12 -38.77 38.64 -3.46
CA ALA A 12 -37.67 38.19 -4.32
C ALA A 12 -36.42 37.58 -3.64
N SER A 13 -35.77 36.52 -4.13
CA SER A 13 -36.01 35.53 -5.20
C SER A 13 -34.79 34.58 -5.25
N LEU A 14 -34.97 33.39 -5.85
CA LEU A 14 -33.96 32.44 -6.39
C LEU A 14 -33.21 31.56 -5.36
N ALA A 15 -32.92 30.28 -5.58
CA ALA A 15 -33.31 29.25 -6.56
C ALA A 15 -32.55 27.95 -6.17
N ALA A 16 -33.11 26.78 -6.50
CA ALA A 16 -32.44 25.52 -6.87
C ALA A 16 -33.28 24.32 -6.37
N HIS A 17 -34.20 23.82 -7.19
CA HIS A 17 -33.99 22.66 -8.08
C HIS A 17 -33.84 21.32 -7.35
N SER A 18 -34.99 20.71 -7.04
CA SER A 18 -35.13 19.28 -6.87
C SER A 18 -35.52 18.67 -8.22
N ILE A 19 -34.67 17.81 -8.78
CA ILE A 19 -35.00 16.99 -9.96
C ILE A 19 -34.87 15.51 -9.59
N LEU A 20 -35.95 14.79 -9.90
CA LEU A 20 -36.12 13.36 -9.88
C LEU A 20 -35.04 12.61 -10.69
N ARG A 21 -34.73 11.38 -10.27
CA ARG A 21 -34.86 10.23 -11.19
C ARG A 21 -35.02 8.92 -10.43
N ARG A 22 -36.17 8.29 -10.64
CA ARG A 22 -36.54 6.90 -10.34
C ARG A 22 -36.53 6.16 -11.67
N ALA A 23 -35.89 5.00 -11.76
CA ALA A 23 -36.23 3.84 -12.62
C ALA A 23 -35.03 2.86 -12.60
N VAL A 24 -35.14 1.72 -11.91
CA VAL A 24 -35.63 0.42 -12.42
C VAL A 24 -34.60 -0.28 -13.32
N HIS A 25 -33.99 -1.35 -12.79
CA HIS A 25 -33.88 -2.62 -13.48
C HIS A 25 -33.81 -3.76 -12.46
N ALA A 26 -34.86 -4.58 -12.45
CA ALA A 26 -34.90 -5.90 -11.87
C ALA A 26 -34.99 -6.94 -13.00
N ILE A 27 -34.77 -8.20 -12.64
CA ILE A 27 -35.00 -9.44 -13.38
C ILE A 27 -33.78 -9.96 -14.17
N LEU A 28 -33.08 -10.95 -13.58
CA LEU A 28 -33.14 -12.36 -14.00
C LEU A 28 -32.25 -13.23 -13.09
N ALA A 29 -32.91 -14.03 -12.24
CA ALA A 29 -32.32 -15.22 -11.65
C ALA A 29 -32.43 -16.40 -12.63
N PRO A 30 -31.45 -17.30 -12.69
CA PRO A 30 -31.71 -18.67 -13.07
C PRO A 30 -31.62 -19.60 -11.86
N ARG A 31 -32.76 -20.27 -11.69
CA ARG A 31 -33.07 -21.49 -10.97
C ARG A 31 -31.89 -22.43 -10.68
N SER A 32 -31.88 -22.88 -9.43
CA SER A 32 -31.32 -24.13 -8.94
C SER A 32 -31.79 -25.32 -9.80
N ILE A 33 -30.83 -26.14 -10.24
CA ILE A 33 -31.07 -27.49 -10.73
C ILE A 33 -30.48 -28.44 -9.69
N GLU A 34 -31.36 -29.06 -8.92
CA GLU A 34 -31.08 -30.29 -8.19
C GLU A 34 -30.87 -31.42 -9.20
N ILE A 35 -29.72 -32.09 -9.15
CA ILE A 35 -29.60 -33.47 -9.62
C ILE A 35 -29.14 -34.29 -8.42
N ASN A 36 -30.12 -34.88 -7.77
CA ASN A 36 -29.95 -35.98 -6.84
C ASN A 36 -29.95 -37.27 -7.67
N ASN A 37 -28.91 -38.10 -7.54
CA ASN A 37 -29.04 -39.55 -7.75
C ASN A 37 -27.89 -40.30 -7.05
N ASN A 38 -28.25 -40.86 -5.89
CA ASN A 38 -27.60 -42.01 -5.28
C ASN A 38 -27.60 -43.21 -6.23
N LYS A 39 -26.49 -43.96 -6.32
CA LYS A 39 -26.38 -45.35 -5.86
C LYS A 39 -25.03 -46.02 -6.18
N LEU A 40 -24.50 -46.68 -5.14
CA LEU A 40 -23.69 -47.91 -5.07
C LEU A 40 -22.33 -47.95 -5.81
N SER A 41 -21.18 -48.01 -5.11
CA SER A 41 -20.60 -49.07 -4.24
C SER A 41 -19.65 -50.02 -5.00
N TYR A 42 -18.38 -50.02 -4.53
CA TYR A 42 -17.44 -51.15 -4.42
C TYR A 42 -17.05 -51.98 -5.68
N TYR A 43 -15.77 -51.88 -6.08
CA TYR A 43 -14.71 -52.90 -5.85
C TYR A 43 -13.52 -52.73 -6.82
N LYS A 44 -12.33 -53.09 -6.30
CA LYS A 44 -11.13 -53.59 -7.01
C LYS A 44 -10.09 -52.58 -7.56
N THR A 45 -8.95 -52.59 -6.87
CA THR A 45 -7.60 -52.48 -7.40
C THR A 45 -7.39 -53.39 -8.63
N PRO A 46 -6.47 -53.02 -9.54
CA PRO A 46 -5.22 -53.79 -9.57
C PRO A 46 -3.94 -53.00 -9.90
N ARG A 47 -2.85 -53.74 -9.71
CA ARG A 47 -1.42 -53.47 -9.73
C ARG A 47 -0.84 -52.87 -11.04
N PHE A 48 0.21 -52.08 -10.81
CA PHE A 48 1.42 -51.86 -11.60
C PHE A 48 1.77 -52.82 -12.75
N ILE A 49 2.16 -52.26 -13.89
CA ILE A 49 3.26 -52.73 -14.77
C ILE A 49 4.07 -51.50 -15.22
N PRO A 50 5.42 -51.52 -15.17
CA PRO A 50 6.26 -50.36 -15.48
C PRO A 50 6.64 -50.32 -16.96
N LEU A 51 6.47 -49.17 -17.62
CA LEU A 51 7.14 -48.92 -18.89
C LEU A 51 8.51 -48.29 -18.61
N LYS A 52 9.57 -49.07 -18.86
CA LYS A 52 10.93 -48.54 -19.04
C LYS A 52 11.01 -47.88 -20.40
N THR A 53 11.28 -46.58 -20.45
CA THR A 53 11.98 -45.97 -21.58
C THR A 53 13.22 -45.27 -21.04
N ARG A 54 14.38 -45.81 -21.39
CA ARG A 54 15.66 -45.10 -21.30
C ARG A 54 15.63 -44.01 -22.38
N LEU A 55 15.73 -42.75 -21.99
CA LEU A 55 16.40 -41.74 -22.81
C LEU A 55 17.53 -41.13 -21.99
N SER A 56 18.75 -41.44 -22.41
CA SER A 56 19.97 -40.73 -22.06
C SER A 56 20.07 -39.42 -22.86
N SER A 57 20.87 -38.48 -22.33
CA SER A 57 21.26 -37.18 -22.91
C SER A 57 20.18 -36.09 -22.81
N SER A 58 20.44 -34.85 -22.39
CA SER A 58 21.67 -34.11 -22.09
C SER A 58 21.32 -32.94 -21.17
N ALA A 59 22.06 -32.76 -20.08
CA ALA A 59 21.85 -31.74 -19.05
C ALA A 59 22.23 -30.29 -19.47
N LEU A 60 22.07 -29.92 -20.74
CA LEU A 60 22.51 -28.62 -21.27
C LEU A 60 21.37 -27.70 -21.76
N GLY A 61 20.12 -28.16 -21.82
CA GLY A 61 19.00 -27.38 -22.37
C GLY A 61 18.27 -26.47 -21.37
N ILE A 62 18.34 -26.75 -20.07
CA ILE A 62 17.53 -26.06 -19.05
C ILE A 62 18.24 -24.82 -18.47
N CYS A 63 19.56 -24.68 -18.70
CA CYS A 63 20.33 -23.57 -18.13
C CYS A 63 20.24 -22.28 -18.95
N HIS A 64 20.11 -22.36 -20.29
CA HIS A 64 20.20 -21.17 -21.15
C HIS A 64 18.99 -20.23 -21.07
N LEU A 65 17.75 -20.74 -20.99
CA LEU A 65 16.56 -19.89 -20.84
C LEU A 65 16.51 -19.22 -19.46
N ALA A 66 16.81 -19.97 -18.40
CA ALA A 66 16.90 -19.42 -17.05
C ALA A 66 18.04 -18.38 -16.93
N GLN A 67 19.18 -18.60 -17.61
CA GLN A 67 20.29 -17.64 -17.64
C GLN A 67 20.01 -16.42 -18.52
N ALA A 68 19.30 -16.56 -19.64
CA ALA A 68 18.88 -15.45 -20.49
C ALA A 68 17.88 -14.54 -19.76
N MET A 69 16.88 -15.12 -19.09
CA MET A 69 15.94 -14.37 -18.25
C MET A 69 16.63 -13.71 -17.05
N LYS A 70 17.64 -14.36 -16.45
CA LYS A 70 18.43 -13.79 -15.35
C LYS A 70 19.22 -12.54 -15.80
N GLY A 71 19.70 -12.54 -17.04
CA GLY A 71 20.34 -11.38 -17.67
C GLY A 71 19.39 -10.18 -17.85
N ASP A 72 18.16 -10.44 -18.30
CA ASP A 72 17.15 -9.40 -18.50
C ASP A 72 16.65 -8.80 -17.16
N VAL A 73 16.49 -9.63 -16.13
CA VAL A 73 16.12 -9.17 -14.79
C VAL A 73 17.20 -8.26 -14.19
N ASP A 74 18.47 -8.59 -14.35
CA ASP A 74 19.57 -7.75 -13.85
C ASP A 74 19.67 -6.41 -14.60
N VAL A 75 19.24 -6.35 -15.87
CA VAL A 75 19.12 -5.10 -16.63
C VAL A 75 17.94 -4.26 -16.14
N LEU A 76 16.78 -4.88 -15.88
CA LEU A 76 15.57 -4.20 -15.41
C LEU A 76 15.74 -3.56 -14.01
N VAL A 77 16.63 -4.11 -13.19
CA VAL A 77 16.87 -3.64 -11.81
C VAL A 77 18.01 -2.62 -11.72
N LYS A 78 18.68 -2.28 -12.84
CA LYS A 78 19.68 -1.18 -12.90
C LYS A 78 19.00 0.16 -12.62
N GLY A 79 19.11 0.65 -11.38
CA GLY A 79 18.57 1.95 -10.95
C GLY A 79 17.92 1.93 -9.57
N VAL A 80 17.64 0.75 -9.02
CA VAL A 80 17.10 0.62 -7.66
C VAL A 80 18.23 0.88 -6.65
N GLY A 81 18.00 1.82 -5.71
CA GLY A 81 19.05 2.33 -4.83
C GLY A 81 19.60 1.30 -3.84
N ASP A 82 18.73 0.63 -3.08
CA ASP A 82 19.14 -0.23 -1.96
C ASP A 82 19.22 -1.71 -2.34
N LYS A 83 20.26 -2.41 -1.87
CA LYS A 83 20.47 -3.85 -2.11
C LYS A 83 19.30 -4.72 -1.63
N SER A 84 18.71 -4.41 -0.46
CA SER A 84 17.54 -5.13 0.04
C SER A 84 16.31 -4.92 -0.85
N THR A 85 16.14 -3.71 -1.38
CA THR A 85 15.05 -3.38 -2.30
C THR A 85 15.24 -4.12 -3.63
N ILE A 86 16.47 -4.17 -4.15
CA ILE A 86 16.84 -4.96 -5.33
C ILE A 86 16.44 -6.43 -5.16
N GLU A 87 16.81 -7.05 -4.04
CA GLU A 87 16.50 -8.46 -3.77
C GLU A 87 15.00 -8.72 -3.69
N ALA A 88 14.25 -7.85 -2.99
CA ALA A 88 12.80 -7.96 -2.90
C ALA A 88 12.11 -7.80 -4.26
N VAL A 89 12.56 -6.83 -5.08
CA VAL A 89 12.05 -6.61 -6.44
C VAL A 89 12.31 -7.84 -7.32
N LYS A 90 13.50 -8.46 -7.25
CA LYS A 90 13.81 -9.69 -7.99
C LYS A 90 12.85 -10.83 -7.63
N GLN A 91 12.54 -11.01 -6.35
CA GLN A 91 11.57 -12.03 -5.90
C GLN A 91 10.16 -11.76 -6.45
N ILE A 92 9.77 -10.50 -6.57
CA ILE A 92 8.47 -10.09 -7.14
C ILE A 92 8.43 -10.38 -8.63
N ILE A 93 9.50 -10.07 -9.38
CA ILE A 93 9.58 -10.39 -10.81
C ILE A 93 9.54 -11.91 -11.03
N GLU A 94 10.24 -12.69 -10.21
CA GLU A 94 10.17 -14.15 -10.26
C GLU A 94 8.74 -14.67 -9.98
N LYS A 95 8.04 -14.06 -9.03
CA LYS A 95 6.62 -14.36 -8.76
C LYS A 95 5.73 -13.98 -9.95
N ALA A 96 5.96 -12.84 -10.60
CA ALA A 96 5.24 -12.44 -11.81
C ALA A 96 5.43 -13.43 -12.97
N ASN A 97 6.67 -13.86 -13.20
CA ASN A 97 6.98 -14.88 -14.21
C ASN A 97 6.27 -16.21 -13.92
N ARG A 98 6.24 -16.63 -12.64
CA ARG A 98 5.50 -17.83 -12.24
C ARG A 98 3.99 -17.69 -12.46
N ALA A 99 3.41 -16.54 -12.10
CA ALA A 99 2.01 -16.22 -12.32
C ALA A 99 1.65 -16.30 -13.81
N SER A 100 2.50 -15.74 -14.68
CA SER A 100 2.35 -15.81 -16.13
C SER A 100 2.40 -17.26 -16.66
N LEU A 101 3.45 -18.01 -16.29
CA LEU A 101 3.64 -19.39 -16.76
C LEU A 101 2.52 -20.34 -16.34
N ARG A 102 1.99 -20.17 -15.12
CA ARG A 102 0.95 -21.04 -14.56
C ARG A 102 -0.47 -20.55 -14.84
N ARG A 103 -0.62 -19.34 -15.38
CA ARG A 103 -1.91 -18.62 -15.49
C ARG A 103 -2.68 -18.64 -14.17
N GLU A 104 -2.01 -18.23 -13.10
CA GLU A 104 -2.62 -18.10 -11.78
C GLU A 104 -2.35 -16.69 -11.22
N VAL A 105 -3.23 -16.21 -10.34
CA VAL A 105 -3.00 -14.96 -9.61
C VAL A 105 -2.15 -15.27 -8.38
N LEU A 106 -1.00 -14.62 -8.28
CA LEU A 106 -0.12 -14.74 -7.11
C LEU A 106 -0.10 -13.45 -6.31
N HIS A 107 -0.11 -13.60 -4.99
CA HIS A 107 -0.08 -12.48 -4.05
C HIS A 107 1.27 -12.40 -3.33
N THR A 108 1.73 -11.18 -3.11
CA THR A 108 2.87 -10.89 -2.25
C THR A 108 2.42 -10.68 -0.80
N ASP A 109 3.38 -10.64 0.12
CA ASP A 109 3.16 -10.12 1.47
C ASP A 109 3.19 -8.58 1.46
N PHE A 110 3.10 -7.93 2.61
CA PHE A 110 3.11 -6.46 2.65
C PHE A 110 4.49 -5.90 2.30
N LEU A 111 4.51 -5.17 1.19
CA LEU A 111 5.68 -4.51 0.66
C LEU A 111 5.84 -3.12 1.27
N LEU A 112 7.10 -2.71 1.44
CA LEU A 112 7.43 -1.33 1.78
C LEU A 112 7.18 -0.40 0.57
N PRO A 113 6.83 0.88 0.79
CA PRO A 113 6.64 1.85 -0.28
C PRO A 113 7.72 1.87 -1.38
N PRO A 114 9.03 1.88 -1.08
CA PRO A 114 10.06 1.86 -2.12
C PRO A 114 10.02 0.58 -2.96
N VAL A 115 9.88 -0.59 -2.33
CA VAL A 115 9.80 -1.88 -3.04
C VAL A 115 8.57 -1.91 -3.94
N LEU A 116 7.43 -1.43 -3.44
CA LEU A 116 6.18 -1.37 -4.19
C LEU A 116 6.31 -0.47 -5.43
N LYS A 117 6.84 0.75 -5.25
CA LYS A 117 7.02 1.72 -6.33
C LYS A 117 7.91 1.15 -7.46
N GLU A 118 9.08 0.62 -7.10
CA GLU A 118 10.00 0.04 -8.08
C GLU A 118 9.41 -1.20 -8.76
N SER A 119 8.73 -2.05 -8.00
CA SER A 119 8.08 -3.25 -8.56
C SER A 119 7.00 -2.89 -9.56
N MET A 120 6.13 -1.92 -9.25
CA MET A 120 5.08 -1.46 -10.17
C MET A 120 5.68 -0.94 -11.48
N LEU A 121 6.71 -0.09 -11.42
CA LEU A 121 7.39 0.45 -12.61
C LEU A 121 8.02 -0.62 -13.50
N ILE A 122 8.51 -1.71 -12.92
CA ILE A 122 9.10 -2.82 -13.67
C ILE A 122 8.00 -3.72 -14.24
N LEU A 123 6.98 -4.05 -13.45
CA LEU A 123 5.88 -4.91 -13.87
C LEU A 123 5.03 -4.28 -14.98
N GLU A 124 4.89 -2.95 -15.01
CA GLU A 124 4.25 -2.22 -16.11
C GLU A 124 4.95 -2.43 -17.46
N LYS A 125 6.25 -2.79 -17.46
CA LYS A 125 7.01 -3.08 -18.69
C LYS A 125 6.84 -4.52 -19.16
N LEU A 126 6.27 -5.40 -18.34
CA LEU A 126 6.02 -6.79 -18.70
C LEU A 126 4.68 -6.89 -19.43
N ALA A 127 4.69 -7.31 -20.70
CA ALA A 127 3.50 -7.33 -21.54
C ALA A 127 2.41 -8.32 -21.06
N ASP A 128 2.81 -9.44 -20.46
CA ASP A 128 1.93 -10.58 -20.19
C ASP A 128 1.33 -10.61 -18.77
N THR A 129 1.65 -9.62 -17.94
CA THR A 129 1.21 -9.58 -16.54
C THR A 129 0.75 -8.21 -16.13
N LYS A 130 -0.36 -8.15 -15.40
CA LYS A 130 -0.82 -6.95 -14.72
C LYS A 130 -0.57 -7.09 -13.22
N ALA A 131 -0.32 -5.96 -12.57
CA ALA A 131 -0.15 -5.89 -11.14
C ALA A 131 -1.14 -4.89 -10.52
N ILE A 132 -1.72 -5.27 -9.38
CA ILE A 132 -2.61 -4.40 -8.59
C ILE A 132 -2.09 -4.36 -7.16
N ALA A 133 -1.92 -3.14 -6.64
CA ALA A 133 -1.55 -2.91 -5.25
C ALA A 133 -2.79 -2.67 -4.39
N GLN A 134 -2.89 -3.35 -3.25
CA GLN A 134 -3.96 -3.17 -2.27
C GLN A 134 -3.37 -3.10 -0.86
N GLY A 135 -3.64 -2.02 -0.13
CA GLY A 135 -3.25 -1.86 1.28
C GLY A 135 -4.43 -1.85 2.27
N GLY A 136 -5.66 -2.00 1.77
CA GLY A 136 -6.89 -2.01 2.57
C GLY A 136 -7.59 -0.65 2.70
N TYR A 137 -6.86 0.46 2.51
CA TYR A 137 -7.42 1.81 2.47
C TYR A 137 -6.60 2.71 1.52
N PRO A 138 -7.12 3.87 1.07
CA PRO A 138 -6.49 4.68 0.02
C PRO A 138 -5.10 5.25 0.35
N GLN A 139 -4.78 5.42 1.64
CA GLN A 139 -3.53 6.05 2.10
C GLN A 139 -2.57 5.04 2.74
N ALA A 140 -2.75 3.75 2.46
CA ALA A 140 -1.87 2.71 2.97
C ALA A 140 -0.42 2.93 2.51
N GLU A 141 0.52 2.91 3.45
CA GLU A 141 1.94 2.91 3.17
C GLU A 141 2.40 1.50 2.76
N ARG A 142 1.95 0.48 3.49
CA ARG A 142 2.27 -0.92 3.20
C ARG A 142 1.15 -1.56 2.39
N CYS A 143 1.48 -2.02 1.20
CA CYS A 143 0.53 -2.67 0.29
C CYS A 143 0.98 -4.07 -0.08
N ARG A 144 0.01 -4.94 -0.34
CA ARG A 144 0.22 -6.22 -1.00
C ARG A 144 -0.01 -6.05 -2.49
N LEU A 145 0.78 -6.76 -3.28
CA LEU A 145 0.71 -6.79 -4.74
C LEU A 145 0.10 -8.12 -5.20
N SER A 146 -0.94 -8.04 -6.03
CA SER A 146 -1.48 -9.15 -6.81
C SER A 146 -0.93 -9.08 -8.22
N VAL A 147 -0.37 -10.19 -8.71
CA VAL A 147 0.19 -10.30 -10.07
C VAL A 147 -0.47 -11.46 -10.80
N GLY A 148 -0.91 -11.22 -12.02
CA GLY A 148 -1.57 -12.22 -12.86
C GLY A 148 -2.07 -11.62 -14.17
N TYR A 149 -2.92 -12.36 -14.88
CA TYR A 149 -3.59 -11.85 -16.08
C TYR A 149 -4.71 -10.87 -15.71
N SER A 150 -4.98 -9.89 -16.59
CA SER A 150 -5.94 -8.81 -16.31
C SER A 150 -7.35 -9.31 -15.99
N GLU A 151 -7.80 -10.38 -16.63
CA GLU A 151 -9.16 -10.91 -16.47
C GLU A 151 -9.37 -11.55 -15.09
N ASP A 152 -8.33 -12.23 -14.58
CA ASP A 152 -8.39 -12.94 -13.30
C ASP A 152 -8.31 -11.99 -12.09
N LEU A 153 -7.59 -10.87 -12.26
CA LEU A 153 -7.38 -9.89 -11.19
C LEU A 153 -8.67 -9.16 -10.77
N MET A 154 -9.65 -9.01 -11.66
CA MET A 154 -10.92 -8.35 -11.34
C MET A 154 -11.83 -9.22 -10.45
N THR A 155 -11.58 -10.52 -10.39
CA THR A 155 -12.38 -11.50 -9.63
C THR A 155 -11.75 -11.86 -8.30
N ALA A 156 -10.53 -11.37 -8.02
CA ALA A 156 -9.78 -11.76 -6.84
C ALA A 156 -10.39 -11.21 -5.54
N PRO A 157 -10.47 -12.01 -4.46
CA PRO A 157 -10.96 -11.57 -3.16
C PRO A 157 -10.03 -10.51 -2.55
N ASP A 158 -10.52 -9.80 -1.53
CA ASP A 158 -9.72 -8.88 -0.75
C ASP A 158 -8.47 -9.58 -0.19
N ILE A 159 -7.30 -9.18 -0.69
CA ILE A 159 -6.02 -9.70 -0.22
C ILE A 159 -5.61 -9.08 1.12
N VAL A 160 -6.40 -8.17 1.68
CA VAL A 160 -6.10 -7.51 2.95
C VAL A 160 -7.28 -7.65 3.88
N ALA A 161 -7.03 -8.03 5.13
CA ALA A 161 -8.01 -8.01 6.19
C ALA A 161 -7.71 -6.89 7.18
N ALA A 162 -8.75 -6.27 7.72
CA ALA A 162 -8.66 -5.34 8.82
C ALA A 162 -9.12 -5.99 10.13
N MET A 163 -8.44 -5.63 11.22
CA MET A 163 -8.79 -6.07 12.56
C MET A 163 -8.71 -4.90 13.53
N SER A 164 -9.68 -4.82 14.44
CA SER A 164 -9.68 -3.88 15.55
C SER A 164 -9.13 -4.55 16.80
N ILE A 165 -8.21 -3.88 17.47
CA ILE A 165 -7.62 -4.24 18.75
C ILE A 165 -8.10 -3.21 19.77
N THR A 166 -9.03 -3.60 20.64
CA THR A 166 -9.61 -2.72 21.64
C THR A 166 -9.16 -3.10 23.04
N GLY A 167 -8.91 -2.10 23.88
CA GLY A 167 -8.45 -2.28 25.25
C GLY A 167 -8.62 -0.98 26.03
N ASN A 168 -8.40 -1.03 27.34
CA ASN A 168 -8.47 0.17 28.18
C ASN A 168 -7.13 0.91 28.19
N PHE A 169 -6.89 1.74 27.18
CA PHE A 169 -5.64 2.51 27.04
C PHE A 169 -5.70 3.92 27.66
N GLY A 170 -6.78 4.26 28.37
CA GLY A 170 -6.91 5.57 29.03
C GLY A 170 -5.89 5.79 30.16
N PHE A 171 -5.49 4.72 30.85
CA PHE A 171 -4.51 4.78 31.96
C PHE A 171 -3.07 4.50 31.51
N GLN A 172 -2.91 3.69 30.46
CA GLN A 172 -1.61 3.35 29.90
C GLN A 172 -1.70 3.51 28.38
N PRO A 173 -1.33 4.68 27.84
CA PRO A 173 -1.32 4.89 26.41
C PRO A 173 -0.25 4.01 25.78
N CYS A 174 -0.62 3.28 24.74
CA CYS A 174 0.30 2.48 23.95
C CYS A 174 0.66 3.20 22.65
N SER A 175 1.95 3.19 22.34
CA SER A 175 2.48 3.71 21.09
C SER A 175 2.32 2.70 19.96
N HIS A 176 2.51 3.14 18.71
CA HIS A 176 2.59 2.24 17.56
C HIS A 176 3.63 1.11 17.78
N GLY A 177 4.75 1.42 18.44
CA GLY A 177 5.81 0.45 18.72
C GLY A 177 5.35 -0.69 19.64
N ASP A 178 4.45 -0.39 20.58
CA ASP A 178 3.93 -1.37 21.54
C ASP A 178 2.97 -2.36 20.86
N PHE A 179 2.05 -1.86 20.03
CA PHE A 179 1.17 -2.72 19.22
C PHE A 179 1.97 -3.60 18.28
N LEU A 180 2.93 -3.01 17.57
CA LEU A 180 3.83 -3.76 16.70
C LEU A 180 4.59 -4.83 17.47
N GLY A 181 5.18 -4.49 18.62
CA GLY A 181 5.95 -5.42 19.45
C GLY A 181 5.09 -6.58 19.96
N ALA A 182 3.86 -6.30 20.40
CA ALA A 182 2.92 -7.31 20.86
C ALA A 182 2.53 -8.28 19.74
N ILE A 183 2.23 -7.76 18.54
CA ILE A 183 1.88 -8.60 17.38
C ILE A 183 3.06 -9.46 16.95
N LEU A 184 4.27 -8.89 16.85
CA LEU A 184 5.47 -9.65 16.52
C LEU A 184 5.80 -10.70 17.59
N GLY A 185 5.49 -10.42 18.86
CA GLY A 185 5.63 -11.34 19.98
C GLY A 185 4.77 -12.61 19.85
N THR A 186 3.69 -12.59 19.06
CA THR A 186 2.90 -13.80 18.73
C THR A 186 3.59 -14.73 17.74
N GLY A 187 4.73 -14.32 17.15
CA GLY A 187 5.47 -15.08 16.15
C GLY A 187 5.13 -14.72 14.69
N ILE A 188 4.27 -13.72 14.46
CA ILE A 188 3.95 -13.25 13.11
C ILE A 188 5.12 -12.46 12.53
N ALA A 189 5.51 -12.80 11.30
CA ALA A 189 6.51 -12.03 10.56
C ALA A 189 5.99 -10.63 10.21
N ARG A 190 6.85 -9.61 10.33
CA ARG A 190 6.52 -8.21 9.99
C ARG A 190 5.99 -8.04 8.56
N GLU A 191 6.47 -8.86 7.64
CA GLU A 191 6.02 -8.87 6.24
C GLU A 191 4.54 -9.21 6.09
N LYS A 192 3.95 -9.96 7.03
CA LYS A 192 2.53 -10.31 7.02
C LYS A 192 1.64 -9.20 7.61
N LEU A 193 2.25 -8.19 8.20
CA LEU A 193 1.58 -7.05 8.82
C LEU A 193 1.69 -5.81 7.92
N GLY A 194 0.55 -5.17 7.69
CA GLY A 194 0.42 -3.88 7.03
C GLY A 194 0.57 -2.73 8.01
N ASP A 195 -0.22 -1.68 7.81
CA ASP A 195 -0.19 -0.49 8.64
C ASP A 195 -0.94 -0.72 9.97
N ILE A 196 -0.52 0.04 11.00
CA ILE A 196 -1.13 0.06 12.33
C ILE A 196 -1.65 1.47 12.57
N LEU A 197 -2.97 1.60 12.65
CA LEU A 197 -3.70 2.84 12.88
C LEU A 197 -4.03 2.95 14.36
N VAL A 198 -3.23 3.71 15.11
CA VAL A 198 -3.45 3.90 16.55
C VAL A 198 -4.59 4.90 16.76
N GLN A 199 -5.56 4.53 17.60
CA GLN A 199 -6.78 5.30 17.89
C GLN A 199 -6.78 5.91 19.29
N GLY A 200 -5.58 6.21 19.82
CA GLY A 200 -5.40 6.73 21.17
C GLY A 200 -5.95 5.78 22.23
N GLU A 201 -6.95 6.24 22.99
CA GLU A 201 -7.52 5.50 24.12
C GLU A 201 -8.36 4.27 23.70
N LYS A 202 -8.87 4.25 22.46
CA LYS A 202 -9.71 3.14 21.96
C LYS A 202 -8.90 1.88 21.62
N GLY A 203 -7.60 2.03 21.37
CA GLY A 203 -6.71 0.97 20.92
C GLY A 203 -6.13 1.23 19.53
N ALA A 204 -6.14 0.22 18.66
CA ALA A 204 -5.61 0.34 17.31
C ALA A 204 -6.37 -0.53 16.30
N GLN A 205 -6.36 -0.12 15.04
CA GLN A 205 -6.77 -0.96 13.91
C GLN A 205 -5.55 -1.37 13.11
N ILE A 206 -5.52 -2.61 12.65
CA ILE A 206 -4.38 -3.14 11.91
C ILE A 206 -4.82 -3.79 10.60
N LEU A 207 -3.91 -3.76 9.64
CA LEU A 207 -4.04 -4.42 8.35
C LEU A 207 -3.16 -5.68 8.37
N ILE A 208 -3.70 -6.83 8.00
CA ILE A 208 -3.01 -8.12 8.06
C ILE A 208 -3.40 -9.02 6.89
N VAL A 209 -2.57 -10.04 6.61
CA VAL A 209 -2.92 -11.11 5.69
C VAL A 209 -4.16 -11.85 6.22
N PRO A 210 -5.21 -12.07 5.40
CA PRO A 210 -6.47 -12.69 5.84
C PRO A 210 -6.31 -14.03 6.57
N GLU A 211 -5.32 -14.83 6.17
CA GLU A 211 -5.01 -16.14 6.76
C GLU A 211 -4.62 -16.08 8.25
N LEU A 212 -4.15 -14.93 8.74
CA LEU A 212 -3.66 -14.76 10.11
C LEU A 212 -4.68 -14.10 11.05
N VAL A 213 -5.88 -13.75 10.56
CA VAL A 213 -6.89 -13.06 11.38
C VAL A 213 -7.33 -13.91 12.57
N ASP A 214 -7.66 -15.18 12.34
CA ASP A 214 -8.16 -16.08 13.39
C ASP A 214 -7.06 -16.42 14.41
N PHE A 215 -5.82 -16.59 13.91
CA PHE A 215 -4.65 -16.81 14.75
C PHE A 215 -4.40 -15.60 15.66
N LEU A 216 -4.37 -14.38 15.11
CA LEU A 216 -4.10 -13.19 15.90
C LEU A 216 -5.27 -12.88 16.86
N THR A 217 -6.50 -13.19 16.47
CA THR A 217 -7.69 -13.06 17.33
C THR A 217 -7.59 -13.93 18.58
N SER A 218 -6.99 -15.11 18.48
CA SER A 218 -6.85 -16.07 19.58
C SER A 218 -5.53 -15.94 20.36
N SER A 219 -4.50 -15.35 19.77
CA SER A 219 -3.15 -15.31 20.36
C SER A 219 -2.78 -13.96 20.97
N LEU A 220 -3.43 -12.86 20.55
CA LEU A 220 -3.12 -11.52 21.03
C LEU A 220 -4.04 -11.13 22.19
N ASP A 221 -3.64 -11.49 23.40
CA ASP A 221 -4.42 -11.22 24.62
C ASP A 221 -4.08 -9.89 25.31
N LYS A 222 -2.87 -9.36 25.08
CA LYS A 222 -2.41 -8.12 25.72
C LYS A 222 -1.48 -7.32 24.83
N VAL A 223 -1.50 -6.01 25.00
CA VAL A 223 -0.52 -5.06 24.43
C VAL A 223 0.12 -4.31 25.59
N GLY A 224 1.43 -4.48 25.77
CA GLY A 224 2.09 -4.07 27.01
C GLY A 224 1.51 -4.80 28.22
N ASN A 225 0.92 -4.04 29.15
CA ASN A 225 0.22 -4.58 30.33
C ASN A 225 -1.31 -4.50 30.21
N VAL A 226 -1.83 -3.98 29.10
CA VAL A 226 -3.28 -3.79 28.92
C VAL A 226 -3.86 -5.03 28.23
N PRO A 227 -4.86 -5.70 28.81
CA PRO A 227 -5.57 -6.79 28.13
C PRO A 227 -6.38 -6.23 26.96
N VAL A 228 -6.36 -6.93 25.83
CA VAL A 228 -7.01 -6.49 24.58
C VAL A 228 -7.97 -7.54 24.04
N SER A 229 -8.95 -7.08 23.27
CA SER A 229 -9.85 -7.91 22.47
C SER A 229 -9.63 -7.60 21.00
N CYS A 230 -9.40 -8.65 20.22
CA CYS A 230 -9.20 -8.57 18.78
C CYS A 230 -10.48 -8.97 18.05
N LYS A 231 -10.92 -8.19 17.06
CA LYS A 231 -12.11 -8.50 16.24
C LYS A 231 -11.90 -8.11 14.79
N ARG A 232 -12.24 -9.01 13.88
CA ARG A 232 -12.26 -8.71 12.44
C ARG A 232 -13.27 -7.58 12.15
N ILE A 233 -12.85 -6.61 11.35
CA ILE A 233 -13.70 -5.51 10.88
C ILE A 233 -13.69 -5.45 9.35
N PRO A 234 -14.77 -4.99 8.71
CA PRO A 234 -14.75 -4.75 7.27
C PRO A 234 -13.80 -3.58 6.95
N LEU A 235 -13.13 -3.62 5.80
CA LEU A 235 -12.21 -2.56 5.35
C LEU A 235 -12.90 -1.17 5.31
N LEU A 236 -14.19 -1.14 5.00
CA LEU A 236 -15.02 0.07 4.98
C LEU A 236 -15.20 0.72 6.36
N ALA A 237 -14.99 -0.03 7.45
CA ALA A 237 -15.09 0.46 8.83
C ALA A 237 -13.74 0.89 9.40
N LEU A 238 -12.68 0.94 8.59
CA LEU A 238 -11.40 1.48 9.00
C LEU A 238 -11.56 2.98 9.32
N GLU A 239 -11.30 3.33 10.56
CA GLU A 239 -11.22 4.72 11.00
C GLU A 239 -9.76 5.14 10.84
N TYR A 240 -9.46 5.79 9.71
CA TYR A 240 -8.17 6.43 9.49
C TYR A 240 -8.37 7.95 9.47
N GLU A 241 -7.59 8.66 10.28
CA GLU A 241 -7.46 10.10 10.12
C GLU A 241 -6.44 10.37 9.01
N PRO A 242 -6.80 11.12 7.95
CA PRO A 242 -5.80 11.54 6.98
C PRO A 242 -4.71 12.31 7.72
N PRO A 243 -3.42 12.08 7.40
CA PRO A 243 -2.34 12.73 8.10
C PRO A 243 -2.52 14.24 8.05
N ARG A 244 -2.26 14.91 9.17
CA ARG A 244 -2.40 16.36 9.24
C ARG A 244 -1.36 17.00 8.32
N THR A 245 -1.80 17.49 7.16
CA THR A 245 -0.92 18.16 6.22
C THR A 245 -1.06 19.67 6.29
N LYS A 246 0.06 20.38 6.18
CA LYS A 246 0.09 21.82 5.97
C LYS A 246 0.67 22.12 4.59
N SER A 247 -0.18 22.60 3.69
CA SER A 247 0.26 23.08 2.38
C SER A 247 0.65 24.56 2.44
N PHE A 248 1.71 24.92 1.73
CA PHE A 248 2.13 26.31 1.53
C PHE A 248 2.96 26.44 0.26
N LYS A 249 3.06 27.67 -0.26
CA LYS A 249 3.84 27.97 -1.47
C LYS A 249 5.13 28.70 -1.09
N THR A 250 6.23 28.32 -1.73
CA THR A 250 7.52 29.01 -1.64
C THR A 250 8.03 29.36 -3.03
N VAL A 251 8.91 30.36 -3.13
CA VAL A 251 9.57 30.74 -4.38
C VAL A 251 11.07 30.56 -4.22
N GLU A 252 11.60 29.50 -4.84
CA GLU A 252 13.02 29.17 -4.80
C GLU A 252 13.71 29.51 -6.12
N ALA A 253 15.01 29.84 -6.03
CA ALA A 253 15.83 30.12 -7.22
C ALA A 253 16.17 28.85 -8.02
N SER A 254 16.12 27.68 -7.39
CA SER A 254 16.47 26.39 -8.00
C SER A 254 15.70 25.25 -7.36
N LEU A 255 15.42 24.19 -8.12
CA LEU A 255 14.76 22.97 -7.65
C LEU A 255 15.70 22.00 -6.92
N ARG A 256 16.70 22.50 -6.21
CA ARG A 256 17.65 21.66 -5.48
C ARG A 256 17.02 21.18 -4.16
N VAL A 257 17.34 19.96 -3.74
CA VAL A 257 16.89 19.38 -2.45
C VAL A 257 17.22 20.32 -1.30
N ASP A 258 18.43 20.89 -1.27
CA ASP A 258 18.86 21.79 -0.20
C ASP A 258 18.03 23.10 -0.12
N ALA A 259 17.71 23.70 -1.27
CA ALA A 259 16.88 24.89 -1.34
C ALA A 259 15.43 24.60 -0.91
N ILE A 260 14.84 23.54 -1.46
CA ILE A 260 13.42 23.20 -1.26
C ILE A 260 13.17 22.71 0.17
N ALA A 261 14.00 21.81 0.70
CA ALA A 261 13.82 21.30 2.05
C ALA A 261 14.15 22.36 3.12
N SER A 262 15.05 23.31 2.85
CA SER A 262 15.31 24.44 3.77
C SER A 262 14.04 25.29 3.95
N ALA A 263 13.37 25.63 2.85
CA ALA A 263 12.09 26.33 2.87
C ALA A 263 10.97 25.49 3.50
N GLY A 264 10.92 24.19 3.19
CA GLY A 264 9.92 23.24 3.68
C GLY A 264 9.94 23.02 5.19
N PHE A 265 11.14 22.78 5.74
CA PHE A 265 11.32 22.45 7.15
C PHE A 265 11.62 23.67 8.02
N LYS A 266 11.84 24.86 7.42
CA LYS A 266 12.27 26.11 8.08
C LYS A 266 13.61 25.93 8.80
N ILE A 267 14.58 25.36 8.10
CA ILE A 267 15.94 25.12 8.59
C ILE A 267 16.92 25.88 7.69
N SER A 268 18.02 26.40 8.22
CA SER A 268 19.03 27.06 7.38
C SER A 268 19.61 26.08 6.36
N ARG A 269 19.97 26.59 5.17
CA ARG A 269 20.59 25.76 4.13
C ARG A 269 21.90 25.12 4.59
N SER A 270 22.72 25.83 5.38
CA SER A 270 23.96 25.28 5.95
C SER A 270 23.70 24.04 6.80
N LYS A 271 22.75 24.13 7.74
CA LYS A 271 22.38 23.00 8.60
C LYS A 271 21.80 21.84 7.80
N LEU A 272 21.05 22.12 6.74
CA LEU A 272 20.51 21.07 5.89
C LEU A 272 21.61 20.39 5.06
N VAL A 273 22.61 21.13 4.60
CA VAL A 273 23.79 20.56 3.93
C VAL A 273 24.51 19.59 4.87
N ASP A 274 24.69 19.95 6.14
CA ASP A 274 25.28 19.06 7.14
C ASP A 274 24.44 17.78 7.33
N MET A 275 23.11 17.91 7.38
CA MET A 275 22.18 16.77 7.47
C MET A 275 22.22 15.88 6.23
N ILE A 276 22.38 16.45 5.03
CA ILE A 276 22.57 15.69 3.79
C ILE A 276 23.89 14.92 3.86
N SER A 277 24.98 15.55 4.28
CA SER A 277 26.27 14.86 4.44
C SER A 277 26.25 13.74 5.48
N ASN A 278 25.42 13.89 6.53
CA ASN A 278 25.24 12.86 7.56
C ASN A 278 24.28 11.72 7.14
N GLY A 279 23.65 11.81 5.97
CA GLY A 279 22.68 10.81 5.50
C GLY A 279 21.30 10.91 6.17
N ASP A 280 20.99 12.04 6.82
CA ASP A 280 19.72 12.29 7.51
C ASP A 280 18.58 12.70 6.56
N VAL A 281 18.89 12.94 5.29
CA VAL A 281 17.95 13.37 4.26
C VAL A 281 17.75 12.28 3.23
N ARG A 282 16.49 11.92 2.99
CA ARG A 282 16.09 10.94 1.99
C ARG A 282 15.16 11.59 0.97
N LEU A 283 15.36 11.28 -0.29
CA LEU A 283 14.46 11.63 -1.39
C LEU A 283 13.87 10.33 -1.92
N ASN A 284 12.54 10.21 -1.91
CA ASN A 284 11.85 8.98 -2.32
C ASN A 284 12.44 7.73 -1.67
N TRP A 285 12.60 7.77 -0.34
CA TRP A 285 13.18 6.71 0.50
C TRP A 285 14.68 6.42 0.30
N ALA A 286 15.33 6.94 -0.75
CA ALA A 286 16.77 6.79 -0.98
C ALA A 286 17.56 7.91 -0.29
N THR A 287 18.68 7.57 0.36
CA THR A 287 19.57 8.54 1.01
C THR A 287 20.23 9.44 -0.04
N VAL A 288 20.11 10.76 0.14
CA VAL A 288 20.72 11.74 -0.76
C VAL A 288 22.11 12.09 -0.22
N THR A 289 23.13 11.90 -1.05
CA THR A 289 24.52 12.30 -0.72
C THR A 289 24.93 13.62 -1.38
N LYS A 290 24.23 14.02 -2.46
CA LYS A 290 24.55 15.24 -3.22
C LYS A 290 23.49 16.31 -3.00
N ASN A 291 23.94 17.48 -2.56
CA ASN A 291 23.07 18.61 -2.18
C ASN A 291 22.38 19.24 -3.39
N ASN A 292 23.01 19.12 -4.57
CA ASN A 292 22.52 19.66 -5.84
C ASN A 292 21.52 18.73 -6.55
N THR A 293 21.08 17.65 -5.92
CA THR A 293 20.06 16.77 -6.47
C THR A 293 18.80 17.58 -6.74
N THR A 294 18.26 17.47 -7.95
CA THR A 294 17.04 18.16 -8.37
C THR A 294 15.82 17.37 -7.95
N VAL A 295 14.77 18.08 -7.54
CA VAL A 295 13.50 17.48 -7.13
C VAL A 295 12.41 17.75 -8.16
N SER A 296 11.48 16.81 -8.27
CA SER A 296 10.35 16.84 -9.21
C SER A 296 9.02 16.86 -8.46
N THR A 297 7.96 17.23 -9.18
CA THR A 297 6.58 17.13 -8.68
C THR A 297 6.29 15.69 -8.23
N GLY A 298 5.69 15.54 -7.05
CA GLY A 298 5.35 14.26 -6.45
C GLY A 298 6.47 13.63 -5.60
N ASP A 299 7.68 14.17 -5.61
CA ASP A 299 8.78 13.67 -4.79
C ASP A 299 8.52 13.90 -3.29
N ILE A 300 8.97 12.95 -2.47
CA ILE A 300 8.88 13.02 -1.01
C ILE A 300 10.28 13.18 -0.42
N ILE A 301 10.50 14.28 0.27
CA ILE A 301 11.71 14.53 1.06
C ILE A 301 11.42 14.17 2.52
N SER A 302 12.22 13.27 3.08
CA SER A 302 12.18 12.91 4.49
C SER A 302 13.44 13.38 5.19
N VAL A 303 13.29 14.05 6.32
CA VAL A 303 14.43 14.50 7.14
C VAL A 303 14.28 13.93 8.54
N SER A 304 15.31 13.22 9.01
CA SER A 304 15.37 12.61 10.34
C SER A 304 15.02 13.65 11.43
N GLY A 305 14.02 13.34 12.26
CA GLY A 305 13.56 14.21 13.34
C GLY A 305 12.80 15.47 12.91
N LYS A 306 12.50 15.66 11.62
CA LYS A 306 11.77 16.84 11.09
C LYS A 306 10.51 16.48 10.33
N GLY A 307 10.37 15.24 9.88
CA GLY A 307 9.17 14.72 9.23
C GLY A 307 9.34 14.57 7.72
N ARG A 308 8.20 14.53 7.02
CA ARG A 308 8.12 14.36 5.57
C ARG A 308 7.57 15.62 4.90
N LEU A 309 8.04 15.87 3.68
CA LEU A 309 7.65 16.98 2.83
C LEU A 309 7.41 16.45 1.42
N GLN A 310 6.17 16.53 0.94
CA GLN A 310 5.84 16.20 -0.44
C GLN A 310 5.87 17.47 -1.30
N ILE A 311 6.45 17.34 -2.49
CA ILE A 311 6.52 18.40 -3.47
C ILE A 311 5.26 18.32 -4.33
N GLY A 312 4.46 19.38 -4.28
CA GLY A 312 3.30 19.57 -5.13
C GLY A 312 3.70 20.17 -6.48
N GLU A 313 2.83 21.01 -7.02
CA GLU A 313 3.06 21.62 -8.32
C GLU A 313 4.26 22.58 -8.33
N ILE A 314 5.08 22.45 -9.37
CA ILE A 314 6.22 23.32 -9.65
C ILE A 314 5.87 24.19 -10.85
N ASN A 315 5.86 25.51 -10.63
CA ASN A 315 5.57 26.52 -11.65
C ASN A 315 6.75 27.46 -11.85
N SER A 316 7.02 27.86 -13.09
CA SER A 316 8.05 28.86 -13.37
C SER A 316 7.46 30.27 -13.30
N THR A 317 8.15 31.19 -12.62
CA THR A 317 7.75 32.59 -12.50
C THR A 317 8.31 33.42 -13.66
N LYS A 318 7.69 34.58 -13.94
CA LYS A 318 8.15 35.54 -14.96
C LYS A 318 9.59 36.03 -14.76
N LYS A 319 10.14 35.88 -13.53
CA LYS A 319 11.51 36.28 -13.16
C LYS A 319 12.51 35.10 -13.15
N GLY A 320 12.15 33.96 -13.74
CA GLY A 320 13.02 32.78 -13.85
C GLY A 320 13.20 31.97 -12.56
N LYS A 321 12.46 32.28 -11.49
CA LYS A 321 12.43 31.48 -10.24
C LYS A 321 11.32 30.43 -10.29
N PHE A 322 11.38 29.43 -9.41
CA PHE A 322 10.38 28.38 -9.30
C PHE A 322 9.44 28.65 -8.12
N SER A 323 8.15 28.78 -8.40
CA SER A 323 7.09 28.75 -7.39
C SER A 323 6.70 27.30 -7.15
N VAL A 324 6.94 26.79 -5.96
CA VAL A 324 6.72 25.39 -5.61
C VAL A 324 5.69 25.29 -4.50
N GLU A 325 4.68 24.46 -4.69
CA GLU A 325 3.77 24.05 -3.63
C GLU A 325 4.39 22.93 -2.81
N LEU A 326 4.37 23.08 -1.49
CA LEU A 326 4.96 22.14 -0.55
C LEU A 326 3.89 21.70 0.44
N ILE A 327 3.80 20.38 0.63
CA ILE A 327 2.87 19.74 1.55
C ILE A 327 3.70 19.11 2.66
N ARG A 328 3.64 19.71 3.85
CA ARG A 328 4.33 19.18 5.04
C ARG A 328 3.42 18.27 5.82
N TYR A 329 3.88 17.06 6.11
CA TYR A 329 3.21 16.16 7.04
C TYR A 329 3.59 16.57 8.48
N LEU A 330 2.58 16.83 9.32
CA LEU A 330 2.73 17.26 10.71
C LEU A 330 2.65 16.08 11.68
#